data_AF-Q5TPQ3-F1
#
_entry.id   AF-Q5TPQ3-F1
#
_cell.length_a   1.000
_cell.length_b   1.000
_cell.length_c   1.000
_cell.angle_alpha   90.00
_cell.angle_beta   90.00
_cell.angle_gamma   90.00
#
_symmetry.space_group_name_H-M   'P 1'
#
loop_
_entity.id
_entity.type
_entity.pdbx_description
1 polymer ?
#
loop_
_entity_poly.entity_id
_entity_poly.type
_entity_poly.pdbx_seq_one_letter_code
_entity_poly.pdbx_strand_id
1 'polypeptide(L)'
;MAGSAKQIFSKIQQTNNVSKGTLYVVNRNPRNLERLRLAYKVDGYHLERPVRNFWHRLELNASKKYVTAKLVHFENGPVIECSTNEWALKRHLYKGNDFTAFITLGKVFASRCLDAGLTEVRCDFIPSTGKKVDLFLRTVEESGICLKEPNRIRPAYSWDMHRPEKPWEVME
;
A
#
# COMPACT_ATOMS: atom_id res chain seq x y z
N MET A 1 25.19 1.75 -0.21
CA MET A 1 25.91 2.01 1.06
C MET A 1 24.94 2.64 2.03
N ALA A 2 24.51 1.92 3.08
CA ALA A 2 23.64 2.49 4.10
C ALA A 2 24.47 3.42 5.01
N GLY A 3 24.07 4.68 5.16
CA GLY A 3 24.71 5.59 6.11
C GLY A 3 24.58 5.07 7.53
N SER A 4 25.55 5.36 8.40
CA SER A 4 25.47 4.99 9.82
C SER A 4 24.20 5.57 10.43
N ALA A 5 23.47 4.81 11.25
CA ALA A 5 22.20 5.24 11.85
C ALA A 5 22.30 6.60 12.56
N LYS A 6 23.46 6.89 13.18
CA LYS A 6 23.76 8.18 13.81
C LYS A 6 23.77 9.35 12.81
N GLN A 7 24.32 9.13 11.61
CA GLN A 7 24.36 10.15 10.55
C GLN A 7 22.96 10.44 10.01
N ILE A 8 22.14 9.40 9.83
CA ILE A 8 20.74 9.52 9.40
C ILE A 8 19.95 10.33 10.43
N PHE A 9 20.08 9.97 11.71
CA PHE A 9 19.38 10.66 12.80
C PHE A 9 19.80 12.14 12.91
N SER A 10 21.10 12.44 12.78
CA SER A 10 21.58 13.83 12.79
C SER A 10 21.01 14.64 11.61
N LYS A 11 20.89 14.04 10.42
CA LYS A 11 20.26 14.68 9.26
C LYS A 11 18.78 14.93 9.49
N ILE A 12 18.06 13.98 10.09
CA ILE A 12 16.63 14.15 10.45
C ILE A 12 16.46 15.32 11.42
N GLN A 13 17.31 15.41 12.44
CA GLN A 13 17.30 16.53 13.39
C GLN A 13 17.59 17.87 12.69
N GLN A 14 18.54 17.89 11.75
CA GLN A 14 18.84 19.09 10.96
C GLN A 14 17.66 19.50 10.07
N THR A 15 16.93 18.56 9.46
CA THR A 15 15.75 18.87 8.63
C THR A 15 14.57 19.39 9.43
N ASN A 16 14.48 19.06 10.73
CA ASN A 16 13.42 19.55 11.60
C ASN A 16 13.66 20.99 12.06
N ASN A 17 14.88 21.52 11.90
CA ASN A 17 15.19 22.90 12.25
C ASN A 17 14.67 23.84 11.17
N VAL A 18 13.56 24.53 11.45
CA VAL A 18 13.03 25.59 10.59
C VAL A 18 13.84 26.86 10.80
N SER A 19 14.32 27.49 9.72
CA SER A 19 15.03 28.78 9.79
C SER A 19 14.14 29.87 10.38
N LYS A 20 14.71 30.75 11.21
CA LYS A 20 13.98 31.89 11.77
C LYS A 20 13.49 32.81 10.63
N GLY A 21 12.22 33.17 10.65
CA GLY A 21 11.59 34.03 9.63
C GLY A 21 10.97 33.28 8.44
N THR A 22 10.90 31.95 8.46
CA THR A 22 10.31 31.18 7.37
C THR A 22 8.77 31.14 7.48
N LEU A 23 8.07 31.51 6.39
CA LEU A 23 6.60 31.55 6.35
C LEU A 23 5.95 30.20 5.94
N TYR A 24 6.66 29.34 5.22
CA TYR A 24 6.14 28.07 4.73
C TYR A 24 7.19 26.96 4.76
N VAL A 25 6.74 25.71 4.84
CA VAL A 25 7.60 24.51 4.84
C VAL A 25 7.28 23.68 3.60
N VAL A 26 8.32 23.22 2.90
CA VAL A 26 8.18 22.38 1.71
C VAL A 26 8.57 20.95 2.03
N ASN A 27 7.61 20.04 1.98
CA ASN A 27 7.87 18.61 2.07
C ASN A 27 8.04 18.02 0.65
N ARG A 28 9.17 17.35 0.41
CA ARG A 28 9.49 16.70 -0.88
C ARG A 28 9.19 15.19 -0.90
N ASN A 29 8.65 14.63 0.18
CA ASN A 29 8.29 13.22 0.23
C ASN A 29 7.00 12.97 -0.58
N PRO A 30 7.04 12.16 -1.65
CA PRO A 30 5.86 11.89 -2.48
C PRO A 30 4.72 11.23 -1.68
N ARG A 31 5.05 10.38 -0.70
CA ARG A 31 4.06 9.62 0.10
C ARG A 31 3.40 10.42 1.21
N ASN A 32 3.83 11.67 1.46
CA ASN A 32 3.32 12.45 2.58
C ASN A 32 1.81 12.71 2.45
N LEU A 33 1.37 13.16 1.27
CA LEU A 33 -0.03 13.50 1.05
C LEU A 33 -0.95 12.26 1.02
N GLU A 34 -0.43 11.10 0.60
CA GLU A 34 -1.14 9.83 0.63
C GLU A 34 -1.42 9.38 2.07
N ARG A 35 -0.39 9.43 2.94
CA ARG A 35 -0.55 9.09 4.36
C ARG A 35 -1.49 10.02 5.10
N LEU A 36 -1.50 11.30 4.73
CA LEU A 36 -2.46 12.29 5.23
C LEU A 36 -3.83 12.17 4.55
N ARG A 37 -4.03 11.24 3.61
CA ARG A 37 -5.30 11.09 2.87
C ARG A 37 -5.74 12.34 2.10
N LEU A 38 -4.83 13.25 1.81
CA LEU A 38 -5.07 14.51 1.10
C LEU A 38 -4.76 14.40 -0.40
N ALA A 39 -3.87 13.47 -0.78
CA ALA A 39 -3.45 13.24 -2.15
C ALA A 39 -4.66 13.02 -3.08
N TYR A 40 -4.60 13.61 -4.26
CA TYR A 40 -5.62 13.38 -5.29
C TYR A 40 -5.56 11.92 -5.75
N LYS A 41 -6.73 11.28 -5.82
CA LYS A 41 -6.91 10.03 -6.56
C LYS A 41 -7.44 10.40 -7.95
N VAL A 42 -7.14 9.58 -8.95
CA VAL A 42 -7.74 9.74 -10.29
C VAL A 42 -9.22 9.42 -10.17
N ASP A 43 -10.05 10.46 -10.14
CA ASP A 43 -11.50 10.34 -10.09
C ASP A 43 -12.10 10.37 -11.52
N GLY A 44 -13.26 9.76 -11.69
CA GLY A 44 -13.87 9.52 -13.00
C GLY A 44 -13.67 8.10 -13.52
N TYR A 45 -13.74 7.94 -14.86
CA TYR A 45 -13.65 6.64 -15.54
C TYR A 45 -14.60 5.57 -14.97
N HIS A 46 -15.78 5.98 -14.48
CA HIS A 46 -16.71 5.09 -13.77
C HIS A 46 -17.27 3.96 -14.63
N LEU A 47 -17.27 4.14 -15.96
CA LEU A 47 -17.71 3.13 -16.93
C LEU A 47 -16.59 2.16 -17.35
N GLU A 48 -15.33 2.48 -17.07
CA GLU A 48 -14.19 1.63 -17.42
C GLU A 48 -13.82 0.68 -16.28
N ARG A 49 -13.28 -0.49 -16.64
CA ARG A 49 -12.65 -1.41 -15.71
C ARG A 49 -11.22 -1.71 -16.19
N PRO A 50 -10.22 -1.75 -15.30
CA PRO A 50 -10.31 -1.62 -13.84
C PRO A 50 -10.48 -0.18 -13.36
N VAL A 51 -11.00 0.01 -12.15
CA VAL A 51 -11.22 1.34 -11.57
C VAL A 51 -9.87 2.03 -11.31
N ARG A 52 -9.76 3.30 -11.70
CA ARG A 52 -8.51 4.08 -11.58
C ARG A 52 -8.39 4.90 -10.28
N ASN A 53 -9.44 4.93 -9.48
CA ASN A 53 -9.50 5.69 -8.22
C ASN A 53 -8.79 4.95 -7.07
N PHE A 54 -7.46 4.99 -7.04
CA PHE A 54 -6.63 4.40 -5.97
C PHE A 54 -5.28 5.11 -5.83
N TRP A 55 -4.61 4.94 -4.70
CA TRP A 55 -3.18 5.26 -4.58
C TRP A 55 -2.33 4.02 -4.85
N HIS A 56 -2.67 2.90 -4.17
CA HIS A 56 -2.04 1.60 -4.29
C HIS A 56 -3.08 0.50 -4.53
N ARG A 57 -2.93 -0.22 -5.64
CA ARG A 57 -3.79 -1.35 -6.01
C ARG A 57 -3.01 -2.66 -5.92
N LEU A 58 -3.67 -3.67 -5.35
CA LEU A 58 -3.22 -5.05 -5.41
C LEU A 58 -3.55 -5.66 -6.78
N GLU A 59 -2.54 -6.14 -7.47
CA GLU A 59 -2.69 -6.91 -8.71
C GLU A 59 -2.14 -8.32 -8.51
N LEU A 60 -2.94 -9.33 -8.87
CA LEU A 60 -2.55 -10.72 -8.78
C LEU A 60 -2.61 -11.35 -10.18
N ASN A 61 -1.44 -11.75 -10.67
CA ASN A 61 -1.26 -12.38 -11.97
C ASN A 61 -0.90 -13.86 -11.78
N ALA A 62 -1.89 -14.73 -12.00
CA ALA A 62 -1.71 -16.18 -11.93
C ALA A 62 -1.44 -16.74 -13.33
N SER A 63 -0.20 -17.19 -13.57
CA SER A 63 0.16 -17.99 -14.74
C SER A 63 -0.09 -19.48 -14.48
N LYS A 64 0.06 -20.33 -15.51
CA LYS A 64 -0.07 -21.80 -15.34
C LYS A 64 0.88 -22.35 -14.28
N LYS A 65 2.13 -21.86 -14.23
CA LYS A 65 3.20 -22.40 -13.37
C LYS A 65 3.48 -21.57 -12.11
N TYR A 66 3.32 -20.25 -12.19
CA TYR A 66 3.71 -19.31 -11.15
C TYR A 66 2.63 -18.27 -10.90
N VAL A 67 2.68 -17.65 -9.73
CA VAL A 67 1.75 -16.60 -9.31
C VAL A 67 2.58 -15.42 -8.86
N THR A 68 2.19 -14.23 -9.30
CA THR A 68 2.87 -12.99 -8.99
C THR A 68 1.86 -12.00 -8.42
N ALA A 69 2.14 -11.51 -7.22
CA ALA A 69 1.42 -10.43 -6.57
C ALA A 69 2.23 -9.14 -6.73
N LYS A 70 1.57 -8.06 -7.14
CA LYS A 70 2.17 -6.73 -7.31
C LYS A 70 1.34 -5.71 -6.57
N LEU A 71 2.01 -4.74 -5.98
CA LEU A 71 1.41 -3.53 -5.44
C LEU A 71 1.72 -2.38 -6.38
N VAL A 72 0.72 -1.90 -7.11
CA VAL A 72 0.89 -0.90 -8.16
C VAL A 72 0.42 0.46 -7.66
N HIS A 73 1.29 1.45 -7.74
CA HIS A 73 0.96 2.85 -7.54
C HIS A 73 0.40 3.47 -8.83
N PHE A 74 -0.52 4.42 -8.71
CA PHE A 74 -1.24 4.99 -9.87
C PHE A 74 -0.31 5.67 -10.90
N GLU A 75 0.77 6.31 -10.46
CA GLU A 75 1.74 7.01 -11.32
C GLU A 75 3.04 6.20 -11.54
N ASN A 76 3.74 5.88 -10.45
CA ASN A 76 5.03 5.17 -10.46
C ASN A 76 5.01 3.69 -10.91
N GLY A 77 3.83 3.06 -11.03
CA GLY A 77 3.74 1.65 -11.38
C GLY A 77 4.05 0.69 -10.20
N PRO A 78 4.62 -0.50 -10.43
CA PRO A 78 4.79 -1.52 -9.39
C PRO A 78 5.83 -1.10 -8.34
N VAL A 79 5.37 -0.91 -7.10
CA VAL A 79 6.21 -0.54 -5.94
C VAL A 79 6.77 -1.79 -5.26
N ILE A 80 5.93 -2.80 -5.07
CA ILE A 80 6.31 -4.08 -4.48
C ILE A 80 5.90 -5.18 -5.43
N GLU A 81 6.81 -6.10 -5.69
CA GLU A 81 6.54 -7.32 -6.43
C GLU A 81 6.93 -8.51 -5.57
N CYS A 82 6.12 -9.56 -5.64
CA CYS A 82 6.35 -10.84 -4.99
C CYS A 82 5.91 -11.95 -5.93
N SER A 83 6.81 -12.86 -6.29
CA SER A 83 6.49 -13.97 -7.20
C SER A 83 6.92 -15.31 -6.63
N THR A 84 6.10 -16.34 -6.85
CA THR A 84 6.48 -17.72 -6.53
C THR A 84 7.62 -18.25 -7.40
N ASN A 85 8.02 -17.52 -8.45
CA ASN A 85 9.21 -17.82 -9.23
C ASN A 85 10.52 -17.36 -8.56
N GLU A 86 10.45 -16.44 -7.59
CA GLU A 86 11.62 -16.01 -6.83
C GLU A 86 12.24 -17.19 -6.10
N TRP A 87 13.57 -17.34 -6.19
CA TRP A 87 14.26 -18.51 -5.63
C TRP A 87 14.05 -18.68 -4.12
N ALA A 88 13.91 -17.56 -3.39
CA ALA A 88 13.60 -17.56 -1.96
C ALA A 88 12.29 -18.30 -1.66
N LEU A 89 11.23 -18.06 -2.42
CA LEU A 89 9.94 -18.73 -2.26
C LEU A 89 9.96 -20.13 -2.89
N LYS A 90 10.49 -20.23 -4.11
CA LYS A 90 10.48 -21.43 -4.93
C LYS A 90 11.13 -22.64 -4.25
N ARG A 91 12.19 -22.44 -3.46
CA ARG A 91 12.85 -23.53 -2.74
C ARG A 91 12.00 -24.16 -1.63
N HIS A 92 11.02 -23.40 -1.10
CA HIS A 92 10.13 -23.84 -0.02
C HIS A 92 8.77 -24.31 -0.54
N LEU A 93 8.54 -24.21 -1.85
CA LEU A 93 7.28 -24.58 -2.49
C LEU A 93 7.48 -25.82 -3.36
N TYR A 94 6.66 -26.84 -3.15
CA TYR A 94 6.61 -27.99 -4.05
C TYR A 94 6.16 -27.58 -5.47
N LYS A 95 5.19 -26.66 -5.56
CA LYS A 95 4.65 -26.14 -6.82
C LYS A 95 4.21 -24.69 -6.69
N GLY A 96 4.45 -23.90 -7.74
CA GLY A 96 4.30 -22.44 -7.72
C GLY A 96 2.88 -21.89 -7.90
N ASN A 97 1.86 -22.75 -8.05
CA ASN A 97 0.46 -22.36 -8.31
C ASN A 97 -0.54 -23.22 -7.51
N ASP A 98 -0.12 -23.71 -6.35
CA ASP A 98 -0.99 -24.49 -5.44
C ASP A 98 -1.52 -23.61 -4.30
N PHE A 99 -2.49 -24.11 -3.53
CA PHE A 99 -3.08 -23.36 -2.41
C PHE A 99 -2.04 -22.90 -1.38
N THR A 100 -1.08 -23.76 -1.05
CA THR A 100 0.05 -23.43 -0.16
C THR A 100 0.94 -22.35 -0.73
N ALA A 101 1.10 -22.28 -2.06
CA ALA A 101 1.84 -21.23 -2.73
C ALA A 101 1.16 -19.88 -2.58
N PHE A 102 -0.18 -19.81 -2.70
CA PHE A 102 -0.95 -18.58 -2.46
C PHE A 102 -0.85 -18.12 -1.01
N ILE A 103 -0.95 -19.04 -0.03
CA ILE A 103 -0.82 -18.71 1.40
C ILE A 103 0.59 -18.15 1.70
N THR A 104 1.63 -18.83 1.23
CA THR A 104 3.03 -18.42 1.46
C THR A 104 3.32 -17.09 0.75
N LEU A 105 2.81 -16.93 -0.47
CA LEU A 105 2.93 -15.68 -1.22
C LEU A 105 2.24 -14.53 -0.48
N GLY A 106 1.04 -14.74 0.06
CA GLY A 106 0.28 -13.75 0.84
C GLY A 106 1.05 -13.27 2.07
N LYS A 107 1.63 -14.19 2.84
CA LYS A 107 2.46 -13.87 4.00
C LYS A 107 3.69 -13.03 3.64
N VAL A 108 4.44 -13.45 2.60
CA VAL A 108 5.65 -12.72 2.18
C VAL A 108 5.29 -11.39 1.55
N PHE A 109 4.22 -11.32 0.75
CA PHE A 109 3.71 -10.07 0.22
C PHE A 109 3.34 -9.11 1.34
N ALA A 110 2.61 -9.59 2.36
CA ALA A 110 2.22 -8.76 3.48
C ALA A 110 3.42 -8.26 4.29
N SER A 111 4.39 -9.12 4.57
CA SER A 111 5.64 -8.71 5.24
C SER A 111 6.35 -7.60 4.46
N ARG A 112 6.51 -7.74 3.14
CA ARG A 112 7.16 -6.71 2.31
C ARG A 112 6.41 -5.37 2.34
N CYS A 113 5.09 -5.42 2.32
CA CYS A 113 4.25 -4.23 2.42
C CYS A 113 4.41 -3.55 3.80
N LEU A 114 4.40 -4.32 4.89
CA LEU A 114 4.61 -3.79 6.24
C LEU A 114 6.02 -3.20 6.41
N ASP A 115 7.05 -3.87 5.90
CA ASP A 115 8.43 -3.38 5.91
C ASP A 115 8.57 -2.06 5.12
N ALA A 116 7.80 -1.91 4.05
CA ALA A 116 7.71 -0.67 3.27
C ALA A 116 6.78 0.39 3.91
N GLY A 117 6.11 0.09 5.01
CA GLY A 117 5.14 0.95 5.67
C GLY A 117 3.88 1.20 4.82
N LEU A 118 3.41 0.18 4.11
CA LEU A 118 2.20 0.17 3.30
C LEU A 118 1.17 -0.78 3.96
N THR A 119 0.18 -0.20 4.62
CA THR A 119 -0.82 -0.93 5.41
C THR A 119 -2.19 -1.01 4.74
N GLU A 120 -2.50 -0.06 3.87
CA GLU A 120 -3.80 0.08 3.22
C GLU A 120 -3.63 -0.08 1.70
N VAL A 121 -4.40 -0.98 1.10
CA VAL A 121 -4.29 -1.31 -0.33
C VAL A 121 -5.69 -1.53 -0.91
N ARG A 122 -5.92 -1.11 -2.16
CA ARG A 122 -7.19 -1.38 -2.85
C ARG A 122 -7.16 -2.78 -3.46
N CYS A 123 -8.16 -3.59 -3.15
CA CYS A 123 -8.42 -4.86 -3.81
C CYS A 123 -9.66 -4.76 -4.72
N ASP A 124 -9.50 -5.07 -6.00
CA ASP A 124 -10.61 -5.13 -6.97
C ASP A 124 -11.14 -6.57 -7.18
N PHE A 125 -10.52 -7.57 -6.54
CA PHE A 125 -10.92 -8.96 -6.67
C PHE A 125 -12.17 -9.25 -5.83
N ILE A 126 -13.16 -9.90 -6.45
CA ILE A 126 -14.33 -10.40 -5.72
C ILE A 126 -13.95 -11.75 -5.09
N PRO A 127 -13.89 -11.86 -3.75
CA PRO A 127 -13.58 -13.12 -3.10
C PRO A 127 -14.70 -14.12 -3.40
N SER A 128 -14.31 -15.28 -3.92
CA SER A 128 -15.22 -16.40 -4.13
C SER A 128 -14.75 -17.53 -3.24
N THR A 129 -15.60 -17.93 -2.31
CA THR A 129 -15.29 -18.85 -1.22
C THR A 129 -14.62 -20.13 -1.74
N GLY A 130 -13.47 -20.46 -1.18
CA GLY A 130 -12.73 -21.70 -1.48
C GLY A 130 -11.82 -21.64 -2.71
N LYS A 131 -11.73 -20.50 -3.40
CA LYS A 131 -10.75 -20.32 -4.47
C LYS A 131 -9.37 -19.94 -3.91
N LYS A 132 -8.33 -20.20 -4.70
CA LYS A 132 -6.93 -19.87 -4.34
C LYS A 132 -6.74 -18.39 -4.00
N VAL A 133 -7.43 -17.50 -4.73
CA VAL A 133 -7.38 -16.05 -4.51
C VAL A 133 -8.00 -15.66 -3.18
N ASP A 134 -9.11 -16.29 -2.78
CA ASP A 134 -9.77 -16.03 -1.48
C ASP A 134 -8.81 -16.36 -0.31
N LEU A 135 -8.12 -17.51 -0.38
CA LEU A 135 -7.12 -17.86 0.62
C LEU A 135 -5.96 -16.86 0.67
N PHE A 136 -5.49 -16.36 -0.46
CA PHE A 136 -4.48 -15.30 -0.49
C PHE A 136 -4.98 -14.02 0.18
N LEU A 137 -6.18 -13.54 -0.16
CA LEU A 137 -6.74 -12.32 0.41
C LEU A 137 -6.89 -12.43 1.94
N ARG A 138 -7.44 -13.55 2.43
CA ARG A 138 -7.54 -13.82 3.87
C ARG A 138 -6.18 -13.81 4.56
N THR A 139 -5.17 -14.44 3.99
CA THR A 139 -3.83 -14.45 4.60
C THR A 139 -3.18 -13.07 4.64
N VAL A 140 -3.49 -12.21 3.67
CA VAL A 140 -3.01 -10.81 3.65
C VAL A 140 -3.72 -9.99 4.73
N GLU A 141 -5.04 -10.17 4.90
CA GLU A 141 -5.81 -9.53 5.97
C GLU A 141 -5.35 -9.99 7.37
N GLU A 142 -5.17 -11.30 7.57
CA GLU A 142 -4.65 -11.90 8.81
C GLU A 142 -3.24 -11.38 9.15
N SER A 143 -2.45 -11.01 8.14
CA SER A 143 -1.12 -10.45 8.33
C SER A 143 -1.13 -8.95 8.66
N GLY A 144 -2.30 -8.31 8.76
CA GLY A 144 -2.46 -6.92 9.21
C GLY A 144 -2.57 -5.88 8.09
N ILE A 145 -2.82 -6.29 6.85
CA ILE A 145 -3.05 -5.36 5.74
C ILE A 145 -4.55 -5.18 5.51
N CYS A 146 -4.98 -3.92 5.43
CA CYS A 146 -6.35 -3.59 5.08
C CYS A 146 -6.50 -3.58 3.55
N LEU A 147 -7.33 -4.49 3.02
CA LEU A 147 -7.65 -4.59 1.58
C LEU A 147 -8.62 -3.51 1.07
N LYS A 148 -8.87 -2.49 1.89
CA LYS A 148 -9.67 -1.33 1.56
C LYS A 148 -8.86 -0.07 1.84
N GLU A 149 -8.65 0.73 0.79
CA GLU A 149 -8.08 2.07 0.98
C GLU A 149 -9.07 3.00 1.68
N PRO A 150 -8.56 3.95 2.48
CA PRO A 150 -9.38 5.00 3.02
C PRO A 150 -9.80 5.99 1.92
N ASN A 151 -10.89 6.68 2.20
CA ASN A 151 -11.36 7.77 1.36
C ASN A 151 -10.45 8.99 1.51
N ARG A 152 -10.33 9.75 0.42
CA ARG A 152 -9.62 11.02 0.42
C ARG A 152 -10.42 12.06 1.23
N ILE A 153 -9.74 12.81 2.08
CA ILE A 153 -10.34 13.92 2.83
C ILE A 153 -10.54 15.09 1.88
N ARG A 154 -11.78 15.60 1.85
CA ARG A 154 -12.14 16.82 1.11
C ARG A 154 -12.29 17.98 2.11
N PRO A 155 -12.13 19.24 1.68
CA PRO A 155 -12.49 20.39 2.51
C PRO A 155 -13.93 20.26 2.99
N ALA A 156 -14.14 20.41 4.30
CA ALA A 156 -15.47 20.40 4.89
C ALA A 156 -16.13 21.76 4.69
N TYR A 157 -17.37 21.75 4.24
CA TYR A 157 -18.22 22.93 4.14
C TYR A 157 -19.11 23.08 5.38
N SER A 158 -19.65 24.28 5.58
CA SER A 158 -20.51 24.58 6.72
C SER A 158 -21.76 23.69 6.78
N TRP A 159 -22.26 23.25 5.62
CA TRP A 159 -23.44 22.39 5.47
C TRP A 159 -23.12 20.88 5.47
N ASP A 160 -21.86 20.47 5.60
CA ASP A 160 -21.51 19.05 5.64
C ASP A 160 -21.91 18.42 6.99
N MET A 161 -22.80 17.42 6.93
CA MET A 161 -23.30 16.71 8.10
C MET A 161 -22.24 15.81 8.77
N HIS A 162 -21.33 15.24 7.98
CA HIS A 162 -20.28 14.35 8.47
C HIS A 162 -18.90 14.93 8.19
N ARG A 163 -18.10 15.09 9.24
CA ARG A 163 -16.72 15.55 9.17
C ARG A 163 -15.82 14.44 9.69
N PRO A 164 -15.15 13.68 8.81
CA PRO A 164 -14.25 12.62 9.25
C PRO A 164 -13.08 13.22 10.02
N GLU A 165 -12.64 12.52 11.06
CA GLU A 165 -11.45 12.88 11.81
C GLU A 165 -10.21 12.86 10.91
N LYS A 166 -9.33 13.83 11.11
CA LYS A 166 -8.11 13.94 10.32
C LYS A 166 -7.04 13.03 10.92
N PRO A 167 -6.29 12.26 10.12
CA PRO A 167 -5.26 11.33 10.63
C PRO A 167 -4.15 11.96 11.49
N TRP A 168 -4.00 13.29 11.46
CA TRP A 168 -3.00 14.03 12.22
C TRP A 168 -3.57 14.78 13.43
N GLU A 169 -4.88 14.73 13.65
CA GLU A 169 -5.48 15.23 14.88
C GLU A 169 -5.31 14.12 15.93
N VAL A 170 -4.39 14.30 16.87
CA VAL A 170 -4.23 13.41 18.02
C VAL A 170 -5.34 13.78 19.01
N MET A 171 -6.29 12.88 19.21
CA MET A 171 -7.26 12.99 20.30
C MET A 171 -6.58 12.38 21.53
N GLU A 172 -6.26 13.23 22.52
CA GLU A 172 -5.72 12.81 23.83
C GLU A 172 -6.73 11.97 24.62
#